data_AF-A0A7J9JWX9-F1
#
_entry.id   AF-A0A7J9JWX9-F1
#
_cell.length_a   1.000
_cell.length_b   1.000
_cell.length_c   1.000
_cell.angle_alpha   90.00
_cell.angle_beta   90.00
_cell.angle_gamma   90.00
#
_symmetry.space_group_name_H-M   'P 1'
#
loop_
_entity.id
_entity.type
_entity.pdbx_description
1 polymer ?
#
loop_
_entity_poly.entity_id
_entity_poly.type
_entity_poly.pdbx_seq_one_letter_code
_entity_poly.pdbx_strand_id
1 'polypeptide(L)'
;MSDNSLQFTWQLVKNTFLKNERTFWRKILEMVLALALERTMSKQRILSSYVSKIYWGHGINGIESASKFYFGKHPSQLSLAESAMLAGLIPAPEHRSPLRDRSSGKTFQARVLKRMVKYGFLDIKMALLTVRQPLYVRLRRPEHADELSD
;
A
#
# COMPACT_ATOMS: atom_id res chain seq x y z
N MET A 1 -29.18 5.74 -52.62
CA MET A 1 -29.20 4.82 -51.47
C MET A 1 -28.00 5.18 -50.59
N SER A 2 -28.25 5.88 -49.48
CA SER A 2 -27.28 6.68 -48.72
C SER A 2 -26.57 5.87 -47.63
N ASP A 3 -25.23 5.86 -47.69
CA ASP A 3 -24.29 6.23 -46.61
C ASP A 3 -24.56 5.78 -45.16
N ASN A 4 -24.74 4.47 -44.93
CA ASN A 4 -24.78 3.90 -43.58
C ASN A 4 -23.45 3.23 -43.14
N SER A 5 -22.49 3.02 -44.04
CA SER A 5 -21.24 2.29 -43.74
C SER A 5 -20.28 3.06 -42.82
N LEU A 6 -20.26 4.39 -42.92
CA LEU A 6 -19.41 5.25 -42.08
C LEU A 6 -19.92 5.34 -40.63
N GLN A 7 -21.24 5.27 -40.41
CA GLN A 7 -21.82 5.31 -39.06
C GLN A 7 -21.51 4.04 -38.26
N PHE A 8 -21.57 2.86 -38.88
CA PHE A 8 -21.20 1.61 -38.22
C PHE A 8 -19.70 1.54 -37.89
N THR A 9 -18.85 2.06 -38.78
CA THR A 9 -17.39 2.13 -38.54
C THR A 9 -17.05 3.05 -37.36
N TRP A 10 -17.68 4.23 -37.30
CA TRP A 10 -17.50 5.15 -36.18
C TRP A 10 -18.04 4.60 -34.86
N GLN A 11 -19.17 3.91 -34.87
CA GLN A 11 -19.72 3.23 -33.70
C GLN A 11 -18.79 2.10 -33.21
N LEU A 12 -18.10 1.41 -34.12
CA LEU A 12 -17.11 0.37 -33.78
C LEU A 12 -15.87 0.98 -33.10
N VAL A 13 -15.30 2.05 -33.67
CA VAL A 13 -14.17 2.78 -33.05
C VAL A 13 -14.56 3.32 -31.68
N LYS A 14 -15.78 3.85 -31.54
CA LYS A 14 -16.27 4.43 -30.28
C LYS A 14 -16.39 3.39 -29.16
N ASN A 15 -16.85 2.18 -29.48
CA ASN A 15 -17.05 1.13 -28.50
C ASN A 15 -15.75 0.43 -28.08
N THR A 16 -14.68 0.53 -28.89
CA THR A 16 -13.39 -0.10 -28.61
C THR A 16 -12.34 0.87 -28.03
N PHE A 17 -12.38 2.16 -28.36
CA PHE A 17 -11.35 3.13 -27.93
C PHE A 17 -11.74 4.02 -26.73
N LEU A 18 -13.01 4.41 -26.56
CA LEU A 18 -13.40 5.48 -25.62
C LEU A 18 -13.57 5.08 -24.15
N LYS A 19 -13.55 3.79 -23.81
CA LYS A 19 -13.35 3.37 -22.41
C LYS A 19 -11.91 3.60 -21.94
N ASN A 20 -10.96 3.72 -22.86
CA ASN A 20 -9.53 3.82 -22.58
C ASN A 20 -8.97 5.25 -22.71
N GLU A 21 -9.69 6.19 -23.31
CA GLU A 21 -9.21 7.58 -23.46
C GLU A 21 -9.18 8.33 -22.12
N ARG A 22 -10.20 8.16 -21.27
CA ARG A 22 -10.17 8.72 -19.90
C ARG A 22 -9.02 8.14 -19.08
N THR A 23 -8.71 6.86 -19.24
CA THR A 23 -7.59 6.23 -18.54
C THR A 23 -6.25 6.65 -19.13
N PHE A 24 -6.16 6.92 -20.44
CA PHE A 24 -4.97 7.46 -21.10
C PHE A 24 -4.67 8.89 -20.67
N TRP A 25 -5.66 9.80 -20.71
CA TRP A 25 -5.52 11.17 -20.20
C TRP A 25 -5.17 11.19 -18.71
N ARG A 26 -5.79 10.33 -17.89
CA ARG A 26 -5.43 10.18 -16.48
C ARG A 26 -3.98 9.74 -16.29
N LYS A 27 -3.49 8.78 -17.08
CA LYS A 27 -2.09 8.34 -17.04
C LYS A 27 -1.11 9.45 -17.43
N ILE A 28 -1.45 10.28 -18.41
CA ILE A 28 -0.64 11.45 -18.77
C ILE A 28 -0.58 12.43 -17.59
N LEU A 29 -1.72 12.71 -16.95
CA LEU A 29 -1.77 13.58 -15.77
C LEU A 29 -0.95 13.01 -14.60
N GLU A 30 -1.08 11.71 -14.31
CA GLU A 30 -0.27 11.01 -13.30
C GLU A 30 1.23 11.15 -13.60
N MET A 31 1.64 11.03 -14.87
CA MET A 31 3.04 11.17 -15.28
C MET A 31 3.55 12.60 -15.12
N VAL A 32 2.77 13.62 -15.54
CA VAL A 32 3.15 15.03 -15.35
C VAL A 32 3.27 15.38 -13.88
N LEU A 33 2.33 14.91 -13.05
CA LEU A 33 2.36 15.12 -11.60
C LEU A 33 3.54 14.39 -10.94
N ALA A 34 3.85 13.16 -11.36
CA ALA A 34 5.01 12.42 -10.88
C ALA A 34 6.32 13.15 -11.23
N LEU A 35 6.46 13.64 -12.47
CA LEU A 35 7.62 14.41 -12.91
C LEU A 35 7.75 15.73 -12.15
N ALA A 36 6.64 16.43 -11.89
CA ALA A 36 6.64 17.65 -11.08
C ALA A 36 7.06 17.37 -9.63
N LEU A 37 6.63 16.25 -9.04
CA LEU A 37 7.06 15.82 -7.71
C LEU A 37 8.55 15.47 -7.67
N GLU A 38 9.07 14.72 -8.64
CA GLU A 38 10.49 14.37 -8.69
C GLU A 38 11.41 15.58 -8.91
N ARG A 39 10.93 16.63 -9.60
CA ARG A 39 11.67 17.89 -9.76
C ARG A 39 11.73 18.73 -8.50
N THR A 40 10.75 18.58 -7.60
CA THR A 40 10.61 19.42 -6.40
C THR A 40 11.04 18.70 -5.12
N MET A 41 11.08 17.36 -5.12
CA MET A 41 11.35 16.55 -3.94
C MET A 41 12.23 15.34 -4.29
N SER A 42 13.15 15.00 -3.37
CA SER A 42 13.92 13.76 -3.50
C SER A 42 13.03 12.52 -3.35
N LYS A 43 13.42 11.40 -3.97
CA LYS A 43 12.69 10.11 -3.87
C LYS A 43 12.42 9.68 -2.42
N GLN A 44 13.37 9.95 -1.53
CA GLN A 44 13.23 9.68 -0.09
C GLN A 44 12.11 10.54 0.53
N ARG A 45 12.03 11.82 0.17
CA ARG A 45 11.01 12.73 0.69
C ARG A 45 9.62 12.42 0.13
N ILE A 46 9.53 12.00 -1.13
CA ILE A 46 8.29 11.50 -1.73
C ILE A 46 7.81 10.26 -0.97
N LEU A 47 8.69 9.29 -0.75
CA LEU A 47 8.36 8.07 -0.01
C LEU A 47 7.92 8.39 1.43
N SER A 48 8.67 9.23 2.14
CA SER A 48 8.32 9.70 3.49
C SER A 48 6.95 10.37 3.50
N SER A 49 6.69 11.27 2.57
CA SER A 49 5.40 11.96 2.45
C SER A 49 4.25 10.99 2.15
N TYR A 50 4.51 9.96 1.34
CA TYR A 50 3.54 8.90 1.05
C TYR A 50 3.21 8.08 2.30
N VAL A 51 4.21 7.49 2.96
CA VAL A 51 3.97 6.61 4.13
C VAL A 51 3.37 7.37 5.31
N SER A 52 3.62 8.68 5.43
CA SER A 52 3.02 9.54 6.43
C SER A 52 1.55 9.88 6.17
N LYS A 53 1.02 9.66 4.96
CA LYS A 53 -0.37 10.02 4.60
C LYS A 53 -1.30 8.82 4.40
N ILE A 54 -0.77 7.67 4.00
CA ILE A 54 -1.62 6.51 3.69
C ILE A 54 -2.34 5.93 4.92
N TYR A 55 -3.42 5.23 4.63
CA TYR A 55 -4.19 4.45 5.60
C TYR A 55 -3.50 3.13 5.93
N TRP A 56 -3.43 2.81 7.23
CA TRP A 56 -2.78 1.61 7.78
C TRP A 56 -3.76 0.64 8.47
N GLY A 57 -5.06 0.87 8.34
CA GLY A 57 -6.11 0.06 8.95
C GLY A 57 -6.52 0.59 10.33
N HIS A 58 -7.70 0.18 10.81
CA HIS A 58 -8.20 0.49 12.16
C HIS A 58 -8.30 2.00 12.46
N GLY A 59 -8.66 2.82 11.47
CA GLY A 59 -8.72 4.28 11.62
C GLY A 59 -7.35 4.97 11.65
N ILE A 60 -6.25 4.23 11.47
CA ILE A 60 -4.90 4.76 11.60
C ILE A 60 -4.37 5.29 10.26
N ASN A 61 -3.99 6.57 10.23
CA ASN A 61 -3.32 7.21 9.10
C ASN A 61 -1.89 7.60 9.48
N GLY A 62 -0.97 7.39 8.54
CA GLY A 62 0.44 7.73 8.67
C GLY A 62 1.31 6.72 9.45
N ILE A 63 2.56 6.61 9.02
CA ILE A 63 3.52 5.62 9.53
C ILE A 63 3.83 5.79 11.02
N GLU A 64 3.83 7.03 11.53
CA GLU A 64 4.11 7.28 12.94
C GLU A 64 3.01 6.70 13.83
N SER A 65 1.75 7.01 13.50
CA SER A 65 0.58 6.46 14.18
C SER A 65 0.54 4.94 14.05
N ALA A 66 0.83 4.39 12.87
CA ALA A 66 0.86 2.95 12.64
C ALA A 66 1.95 2.25 13.47
N SER A 67 3.16 2.78 13.51
CA SER A 67 4.28 2.24 14.29
C SER A 67 3.97 2.24 15.79
N LYS A 68 3.35 3.32 16.30
CA LYS A 68 2.90 3.41 17.69
C LYS A 68 1.75 2.43 17.97
N PHE A 69 0.80 2.31 17.06
CA PHE A 69 -0.36 1.43 17.20
C PHE A 69 0.04 -0.05 17.22
N TYR A 70 0.78 -0.52 16.21
CA TYR A 70 1.13 -1.94 16.07
C TYR A 70 2.28 -2.37 16.99
N PHE A 71 3.25 -1.50 17.30
CA PHE A 71 4.47 -1.88 18.01
C PHE A 71 4.81 -0.99 19.21
N GLY A 72 4.16 0.16 19.36
CA GLY A 72 4.49 1.11 20.43
C GLY A 72 5.84 1.79 20.26
N LYS A 73 6.35 1.87 19.02
CA LYS A 73 7.70 2.37 18.70
C LYS A 73 7.63 3.58 17.79
N HIS A 74 8.69 4.39 17.81
CA HIS A 74 8.89 5.37 16.75
C HIS A 74 9.27 4.66 15.43
N PRO A 75 8.84 5.13 14.24
CA PRO A 75 9.15 4.47 12.96
C PRO A 75 10.64 4.17 12.73
N SER A 76 11.53 5.06 13.20
CA SER A 76 12.98 4.87 13.08
C SER A 76 13.54 3.74 13.97
N GLN A 77 12.76 3.24 14.92
CA GLN A 77 13.13 2.16 15.84
C GLN A 77 12.52 0.81 15.43
N LEU A 78 11.80 0.77 14.31
CA LEU A 78 11.23 -0.46 13.79
C LEU A 78 12.36 -1.37 13.29
N SER A 79 12.32 -2.62 13.71
CA SER A 79 13.16 -3.66 13.13
C SER A 79 12.77 -3.93 11.68
N LEU A 80 13.65 -4.61 10.95
CA LEU A 80 13.34 -5.11 9.60
C LEU A 80 12.09 -6.00 9.59
N ALA A 81 11.92 -6.83 10.63
CA ALA A 81 10.78 -7.70 10.80
C ALA A 81 9.46 -6.90 10.89
N GLU A 82 9.42 -5.90 11.75
CA GLU A 82 8.24 -5.05 11.97
C GLU A 82 7.94 -4.18 10.75
N SER A 83 8.98 -3.61 10.14
CA SER A 83 8.87 -2.82 8.91
C SER A 83 8.30 -3.65 7.75
N ALA A 84 8.77 -4.88 7.58
CA ALA A 84 8.27 -5.79 6.56
C ALA A 84 6.81 -6.19 6.81
N MET A 85 6.40 -6.33 8.07
CA MET A 85 5.00 -6.58 8.42
C MET A 85 4.11 -5.39 8.04
N LEU A 86 4.48 -4.17 8.44
CA LEU A 86 3.74 -2.95 8.10
C LEU A 86 3.65 -2.77 6.58
N ALA A 87 4.76 -2.91 5.86
CA ALA A 87 4.75 -2.84 4.40
C ALA A 87 3.81 -3.86 3.75
N GLY A 88 3.61 -5.02 4.40
CA GLY A 88 2.67 -6.05 3.98
C GLY A 88 1.19 -5.63 4.08
N LEU A 89 0.87 -4.68 4.96
CA LEU A 89 -0.48 -4.16 5.19
C LEU A 89 -0.95 -3.22 4.08
N ILE A 90 -0.06 -2.37 3.56
CA ILE A 90 -0.39 -1.27 2.63
C ILE A 90 -1.40 -1.66 1.55
N PRO A 91 -1.30 -2.82 0.87
CA PRO A 91 -2.22 -3.13 -0.23
C PRO A 91 -3.64 -3.51 0.20
N ALA A 92 -3.85 -3.91 1.45
CA ALA A 92 -5.18 -4.19 2.01
C ALA A 92 -5.13 -4.11 3.55
N PRO A 93 -5.10 -2.89 4.13
CA PRO A 93 -4.74 -2.70 5.54
C PRO A 93 -5.68 -3.42 6.53
N GLU A 94 -6.99 -3.40 6.26
CA GLU A 94 -7.98 -4.11 7.09
C GLU A 94 -7.86 -5.63 6.97
N HIS A 95 -7.83 -6.12 5.73
CA HIS A 95 -7.84 -7.57 5.48
C HIS A 95 -6.53 -8.24 5.90
N ARG A 96 -5.42 -7.52 5.83
CA ARG A 96 -4.08 -8.07 6.13
C ARG A 96 -3.65 -7.81 7.56
N SER A 97 -4.47 -7.13 8.34
CA SER A 97 -4.14 -6.78 9.71
C SER A 97 -3.99 -8.03 10.58
N PRO A 98 -2.93 -8.11 11.41
CA PRO A 98 -2.78 -9.16 12.41
C PRO A 98 -3.86 -9.12 13.51
N LEU A 99 -4.59 -8.00 13.63
CA LEU A 99 -5.73 -7.86 14.54
C LEU A 99 -6.95 -8.66 14.07
N ARG A 100 -7.11 -8.79 12.74
CA ARG A 100 -8.18 -9.59 12.15
C ARG A 100 -7.82 -11.09 12.16
N ASP A 101 -6.59 -11.41 11.75
CA ASP A 101 -6.06 -12.76 11.79
C ASP A 101 -4.59 -12.74 12.19
N ARG A 102 -4.27 -13.40 13.30
CA ARG A 102 -2.91 -13.44 13.86
C ARG A 102 -1.88 -13.97 12.86
N SER A 103 -2.27 -14.88 11.97
CA SER A 103 -1.37 -15.47 10.97
C SER A 103 -1.06 -14.52 9.80
N SER A 104 -1.96 -13.57 9.53
CA SER A 104 -1.84 -12.64 8.41
C SER A 104 -0.60 -11.76 8.51
N GLY A 105 -0.27 -11.26 9.71
CA GLY A 105 0.94 -10.44 9.91
C GLY A 105 2.22 -11.15 9.45
N LYS A 106 2.37 -12.43 9.83
CA LYS A 106 3.52 -13.26 9.44
C LYS A 106 3.52 -13.61 7.95
N THR A 107 2.36 -13.93 7.41
CA THR A 107 2.19 -14.28 5.98
C THR A 107 2.61 -13.12 5.09
N PHE A 108 2.13 -11.90 5.37
CA PHE A 108 2.45 -10.74 4.55
C PHE A 108 3.86 -10.21 4.79
N GLN A 109 4.39 -10.33 6.02
CA GLN A 109 5.81 -10.10 6.31
C GLN A 109 6.70 -10.97 5.41
N ALA A 110 6.48 -12.29 5.38
CA ALA A 110 7.28 -13.21 4.58
C ALA A 110 7.20 -12.89 3.07
N ARG A 111 6.03 -12.45 2.59
CA ARG A 111 5.86 -12.02 1.21
C ARG A 111 6.68 -10.78 0.87
N VAL A 112 6.77 -9.80 1.79
CA VAL A 112 7.61 -8.61 1.61
C VAL A 112 9.08 -9.00 1.60
N LEU A 113 9.54 -9.80 2.56
CA LEU A 113 10.94 -10.24 2.63
C LEU A 113 11.35 -11.03 1.38
N LYS A 114 10.48 -11.92 0.87
CA LYS A 114 10.71 -12.63 -0.40
C LYS A 114 10.88 -11.67 -1.58
N ARG A 115 10.12 -10.57 -1.62
CA ARG A 115 10.27 -9.53 -2.65
C ARG A 115 11.59 -8.76 -2.48
N MET A 116 11.96 -8.42 -1.26
CA MET A 116 13.24 -7.75 -0.99
C MET A 116 14.42 -8.60 -1.48
N VAL A 117 14.40 -9.92 -1.26
CA VAL A 117 15.39 -10.85 -1.82
C VAL A 117 15.36 -10.86 -3.34
N LYS A 118 14.17 -11.00 -3.95
CA LYS A 118 14.01 -11.02 -5.41
C LYS A 118 14.60 -9.79 -6.11
N TYR A 119 14.48 -8.62 -5.49
CA TYR A 119 14.96 -7.35 -6.05
C TYR A 119 16.34 -6.92 -5.52
N GLY A 120 17.04 -7.79 -4.77
CA GLY A 120 18.41 -7.55 -4.31
C GLY A 120 18.54 -6.57 -3.12
N PHE A 121 17.45 -6.23 -2.44
CA PHE A 121 17.46 -5.37 -1.26
C PHE A 121 17.80 -6.11 0.04
N LEU A 122 17.76 -7.45 0.04
CA LEU A 122 18.01 -8.26 1.24
C LEU A 122 18.62 -9.61 0.85
N ASP A 123 19.60 -10.09 1.62
CA ASP A 123 20.14 -11.44 1.46
C ASP A 123 19.13 -12.52 1.90
N ILE A 124 19.17 -13.69 1.25
CA ILE A 124 18.26 -14.79 1.55
C ILE A 124 18.43 -15.32 2.98
N LYS A 125 19.66 -15.37 3.52
CA LYS A 125 19.90 -15.84 4.89
C LYS A 125 19.30 -14.86 5.88
N MET A 126 19.51 -13.56 5.67
CA MET A 126 18.91 -12.49 6.49
C MET A 126 17.38 -12.53 6.44
N ALA A 127 16.79 -12.77 5.27
CA ALA A 127 15.34 -12.92 5.14
C ALA A 127 14.81 -14.10 5.95
N LEU A 128 15.45 -15.27 5.88
CA LEU A 128 15.06 -16.46 6.63
C LEU A 128 15.19 -16.26 8.14
N LEU A 129 16.26 -15.61 8.60
CA LEU A 129 16.42 -15.25 10.01
C LEU A 129 15.31 -14.30 10.47
N THR A 130 15.00 -13.28 9.67
CA THR A 130 13.97 -12.28 9.99
C THR A 130 12.56 -12.89 10.07
N VAL A 131 12.20 -13.81 9.17
CA VAL A 131 10.88 -14.49 9.22
C VAL A 131 10.71 -15.28 10.52
N ARG A 132 11.77 -15.89 11.04
CA ARG A 132 11.75 -16.70 12.27
C ARG A 132 11.63 -15.87 13.54
N GLN A 133 12.03 -14.60 13.52
CA GLN A 133 11.91 -13.73 14.69
C GLN A 133 10.45 -13.59 15.12
N PRO A 134 10.12 -13.67 16.42
CA PRO A 134 8.76 -13.44 16.87
C PRO A 134 8.30 -12.01 16.54
N LEU A 135 7.04 -11.87 16.09
CA LEU A 135 6.41 -10.57 15.89
C LEU A 135 5.53 -10.25 17.09
N TYR A 136 5.96 -9.30 17.92
CA TYR A 136 5.20 -8.82 19.06
C TYR A 136 4.31 -7.65 18.65
N VAL A 137 3.13 -7.96 18.11
CA VAL A 137 2.12 -6.94 17.78
C VAL A 137 1.36 -6.58 19.04
N ARG A 138 1.27 -5.29 19.35
CA ARG A 138 0.41 -4.76 20.41
C ARG A 138 -1.04 -4.87 19.96
N LEU A 139 -1.74 -5.88 20.49
CA LEU A 139 -3.17 -6.05 20.26
C LEU A 139 -3.95 -5.12 21.21
N ARG A 140 -3.93 -3.80 20.97
CA ARG A 140 -4.88 -2.91 21.66
C ARG A 140 -6.18 -2.94 20.87
N ARG A 141 -7.22 -3.58 21.41
CA ARG A 141 -8.58 -3.47 20.86
C ARG A 141 -8.98 -1.99 20.99
N PRO A 142 -9.47 -1.32 19.92
CA PRO A 142 -9.94 0.06 20.05
C PRO A 142 -11.05 0.10 21.10
N GLU A 143 -10.88 0.94 22.12
CA GLU A 143 -11.74 0.95 23.33
C GLU A 143 -13.07 1.67 23.13
N HIS A 144 -13.44 2.21 21.97
CA HIS A 144 -14.64 3.06 21.83
C HIS A 144 -15.51 2.65 20.63
N ALA A 145 -16.42 1.70 20.86
CA ALA A 145 -17.58 1.45 20.00
C ALA A 145 -18.89 1.25 20.78
N ASP A 146 -18.88 1.47 22.11
CA ASP A 146 -20.02 1.17 23.01
C ASP A 146 -20.63 2.43 23.68
N GLU A 147 -20.29 3.65 23.26
CA GLU A 147 -20.85 4.90 23.85
C GLU A 147 -21.92 5.61 22.99
N LEU A 148 -22.66 4.87 22.17
CA LEU A 148 -23.89 5.40 21.53
C LEU A 148 -25.02 4.38 21.68
N SER A 149 -25.42 4.15 22.91
CA SER A 149 -26.66 3.47 23.27
C SER A 149 -27.10 3.99 24.65
N ASP A 150 -27.51 5.24 24.71
CA ASP A 150 -28.40 5.81 25.75
C ASP A 150 -29.04 7.09 25.22
#